data_AF-A0A7J3V4S3-F1
#
_entry.id   AF-A0A7J3V4S3-F1
#
_cell.length_a   1.000
_cell.length_b   1.000
_cell.length_c   1.000
_cell.angle_alpha   90.00
_cell.angle_beta   90.00
_cell.angle_gamma   90.00
#
_symmetry.space_group_name_H-M   'P 1'
#
loop_
_entity.id
_entity.type
_entity.pdbx_description
1 polymer ?
#
loop_
_entity_poly.entity_id
_entity_poly.type
_entity_poly.pdbx_seq_one_letter_code
_entity_poly.pdbx_strand_id
1 'polypeptide(L)'
;MGNSLKEISKKIRTYLHITKANGIARRYFVINGFDGAMTTFGIVLGSWIAGVAKPEIVLLAGFGACLAMGVSGFFGALMAEKAERERHLKEMEEATKNRVNPIHYRAARFVVMYVALIDGLSPALTASIALSPFILASIKIITVSNAYTISLALSMATLFLLGIYLGKIAKENGWIYGVAMIAVGALTALTIFLIQRFLGA
;
A
#
# COMPACT_ATOMS: atom_id res chain seq x y z
N MET A 1 -5.04 31.09 9.60
CA MET A 1 -4.57 29.77 9.10
C MET A 1 -5.62 28.96 8.32
N GLY A 2 -6.94 29.16 8.50
CA GLY A 2 -7.98 28.36 7.80
C GLY A 2 -8.14 28.56 6.29
N ASN A 3 -7.78 29.73 5.73
CA ASN A 3 -7.96 30.01 4.29
C ASN A 3 -6.91 29.32 3.39
N SER A 4 -5.67 29.17 3.86
CA SER A 4 -4.59 28.55 3.07
C SER A 4 -4.81 27.05 2.85
N LEU A 5 -5.32 26.33 3.84
CA LEU A 5 -5.66 24.90 3.73
C LEU A 5 -6.81 24.64 2.73
N LYS A 6 -7.81 25.53 2.70
CA LYS A 6 -8.93 25.45 1.73
C LYS A 6 -8.45 25.70 0.31
N GLU A 7 -7.56 26.67 0.10
CA GLU A 7 -6.94 26.97 -1.19
C GLU A 7 -6.12 25.79 -1.72
N ILE A 8 -5.27 25.21 -0.88
CA ILE A 8 -4.45 24.03 -1.24
C ILE A 8 -5.34 22.85 -1.60
N SER A 9 -6.35 22.54 -0.77
CA SER A 9 -7.29 21.44 -1.01
C SER A 9 -8.05 21.61 -2.34
N LYS A 10 -8.51 22.83 -2.62
CA LYS A 10 -9.18 23.16 -3.90
C LYS A 10 -8.24 22.94 -5.09
N LYS A 11 -6.97 23.37 -4.98
CA LYS A 11 -5.97 23.21 -6.03
C LYS A 11 -5.64 21.73 -6.31
N ILE A 12 -5.47 20.93 -5.25
CA ILE A 12 -5.27 19.48 -5.37
C ILE A 12 -6.46 18.83 -6.07
N ARG A 13 -7.69 19.15 -5.64
CA ARG A 13 -8.91 18.62 -6.24
C ARG A 13 -9.01 18.97 -7.73
N THR A 14 -8.67 20.20 -8.11
CA THR A 14 -8.64 20.64 -9.51
C THR A 14 -7.63 19.83 -10.33
N TYR A 15 -6.41 19.65 -9.83
CA TYR A 15 -5.38 18.88 -10.55
C TYR A 15 -5.74 17.39 -10.70
N LEU A 16 -6.29 16.78 -9.66
CA LEU A 16 -6.76 15.39 -9.71
C LEU A 16 -7.96 15.22 -10.64
N HIS A 17 -8.82 16.24 -10.75
CA HIS A 17 -9.95 16.21 -11.66
C HIS A 17 -9.52 16.36 -13.12
N ILE A 18 -8.66 17.33 -13.43
CA ILE A 18 -8.14 17.58 -14.79
C ILE A 18 -7.43 16.34 -15.35
N THR A 19 -6.66 15.65 -14.52
CA THR A 19 -5.87 14.47 -14.92
C THR A 19 -6.61 13.14 -14.74
N LYS A 20 -7.83 13.17 -14.19
CA LYS A 20 -8.62 12.00 -13.75
C LYS A 20 -7.85 11.06 -12.78
N ALA A 21 -6.86 11.58 -12.07
CA ALA A 21 -5.95 10.77 -11.26
C ALA A 21 -6.51 10.28 -9.93
N ASN A 22 -7.72 10.69 -9.54
CA ASN A 22 -8.40 10.16 -8.35
C ASN A 22 -8.56 8.63 -8.40
N GLY A 23 -8.83 8.06 -9.59
CA GLY A 23 -8.94 6.62 -9.74
C GLY A 23 -7.59 5.92 -9.60
N ILE A 24 -6.55 6.52 -10.17
CA ILE A 24 -5.18 6.01 -10.19
C ILE A 24 -4.59 6.00 -8.78
N ALA A 25 -4.70 7.12 -8.05
CA ALA A 25 -4.24 7.22 -6.66
C ALA A 25 -4.90 6.18 -5.75
N ARG A 26 -6.23 5.98 -5.86
CA ARG A 26 -6.94 4.93 -5.10
C ARG A 26 -6.47 3.53 -5.46
N ARG A 27 -6.24 3.26 -6.74
CA ARG A 27 -5.77 1.97 -7.22
C ARG A 27 -4.40 1.63 -6.64
N TYR A 28 -3.43 2.55 -6.75
CA TYR A 28 -2.10 2.37 -6.19
C TYR A 28 -2.12 2.21 -4.67
N PHE A 29 -2.92 3.03 -3.95
CA PHE A 29 -3.10 2.86 -2.50
C PHE A 29 -3.56 1.46 -2.10
N VAL A 30 -4.54 0.90 -2.82
CA VAL A 30 -5.08 -0.43 -2.48
C VAL A 30 -4.09 -1.53 -2.85
N ILE A 31 -3.46 -1.46 -4.02
CA ILE A 31 -2.49 -2.47 -4.47
C ILE A 31 -1.30 -2.52 -3.53
N ASN A 32 -0.62 -1.39 -3.31
CA ASN A 32 0.58 -1.37 -2.47
C ASN A 32 0.27 -1.48 -0.98
N GLY A 33 -0.88 -0.97 -0.52
CA GLY A 33 -1.36 -1.24 0.85
C GLY A 33 -1.65 -2.72 1.08
N PHE A 34 -2.22 -3.42 0.10
CA PHE A 34 -2.39 -4.86 0.16
C PHE A 34 -1.03 -5.58 0.21
N ASP A 35 -0.08 -5.18 -0.66
CA ASP A 35 1.25 -5.78 -0.68
C ASP A 35 2.00 -5.61 0.64
N GLY A 36 1.91 -4.43 1.27
CA GLY A 36 2.49 -4.20 2.59
C GLY A 36 1.87 -5.06 3.69
N ALA A 37 0.52 -5.17 3.71
CA ALA A 37 -0.18 -6.03 4.66
C ALA A 37 0.16 -7.53 4.45
N MET A 38 0.13 -8.02 3.21
CA MET A 38 0.42 -9.41 2.86
C MET A 38 1.88 -9.79 3.10
N THR A 39 2.82 -8.90 2.73
CA THR A 39 4.26 -9.15 2.94
C THR A 39 4.57 -9.24 4.42
N THR A 40 4.04 -8.32 5.22
CA THR A 40 4.23 -8.34 6.67
C THR A 40 3.58 -9.57 7.29
N PHE A 41 2.37 -9.93 6.85
CA PHE A 41 1.71 -11.17 7.28
C PHE A 41 2.58 -12.41 7.01
N GLY A 42 3.13 -12.53 5.80
CA GLY A 42 4.01 -13.63 5.42
C GLY A 42 5.30 -13.69 6.26
N ILE A 43 5.92 -12.54 6.51
CA ILE A 43 7.11 -12.42 7.37
C ILE A 43 6.79 -12.85 8.81
N VAL A 44 5.69 -12.37 9.38
CA VAL A 44 5.27 -12.70 10.75
C VAL A 44 4.94 -14.19 10.86
N LEU A 45 4.15 -14.73 9.93
CA LEU A 45 3.79 -16.15 9.94
C LEU A 45 5.00 -17.05 9.75
N GLY A 46 5.88 -16.73 8.79
CA GLY A 46 7.10 -17.48 8.54
C GLY A 46 8.05 -17.44 9.73
N SER A 47 8.18 -16.27 10.39
CA SER A 47 8.99 -16.12 11.60
C SER A 47 8.44 -16.91 12.78
N TRP A 48 7.11 -16.99 12.92
CA TRP A 48 6.47 -17.83 13.93
C TRP A 48 6.84 -19.29 13.68
N ILE A 49 6.59 -19.79 12.47
CA ILE A 49 6.88 -21.18 12.09
C ILE A 49 8.36 -21.52 12.33
N ALA A 50 9.27 -20.60 12.00
CA ALA A 50 10.71 -20.76 12.23
C ALA A 50 11.14 -20.63 13.71
N GLY A 51 10.21 -20.40 14.64
CA GLY A 51 10.50 -20.29 16.07
C GLY A 51 11.30 -19.04 16.45
N VAL A 52 11.19 -17.96 15.69
CA VAL A 52 11.94 -16.72 15.95
C VAL A 52 11.44 -16.07 17.25
N ALA A 53 12.28 -16.11 18.29
CA ALA A 53 11.95 -15.60 19.62
C ALA A 53 12.28 -14.11 19.82
N LYS A 54 13.13 -13.50 18.99
CA LYS A 54 13.54 -12.09 19.14
C LYS A 54 12.63 -11.19 18.31
N PRO A 55 11.83 -10.29 18.92
CA PRO A 55 10.92 -9.40 18.19
C PRO A 55 11.66 -8.44 17.26
N GLU A 56 12.90 -8.08 17.59
CA GLU A 56 13.75 -7.19 16.78
C GLU A 56 14.03 -7.76 15.39
N ILE A 57 14.13 -9.10 15.26
CA ILE A 57 14.35 -9.76 13.97
C ILE A 57 13.12 -9.58 13.08
N VAL A 58 11.93 -9.76 13.62
CA VAL A 58 10.66 -9.60 12.90
C VAL A 58 10.45 -8.13 12.51
N LEU A 59 10.77 -7.19 13.41
CA LEU A 59 10.72 -5.76 13.12
C LEU A 59 11.67 -5.38 11.99
N LEU A 60 12.92 -5.84 12.04
CA LEU A 60 13.92 -5.53 11.01
C LEU A 60 13.52 -6.12 9.65
N ALA A 61 13.07 -7.38 9.62
CA ALA A 61 12.59 -8.02 8.41
C ALA A 61 11.36 -7.32 7.83
N GLY A 62 10.36 -7.04 8.67
CA GLY A 62 9.11 -6.39 8.27
C GLY A 62 9.31 -4.96 7.77
N PHE A 63 9.97 -4.11 8.56
CA PHE A 63 10.25 -2.73 8.15
C PHE A 63 11.22 -2.68 6.97
N GLY A 64 12.23 -3.56 6.93
CA GLY A 64 13.17 -3.64 5.81
C GLY A 64 12.46 -3.98 4.49
N ALA A 65 11.60 -5.00 4.51
CA ALA A 65 10.81 -5.38 3.34
C ALA A 65 9.86 -4.26 2.90
N CYS A 66 9.18 -3.61 3.84
CA CYS A 66 8.22 -2.56 3.52
C CYS A 66 8.89 -1.25 3.08
N LEU A 67 10.09 -0.96 3.58
CA LEU A 67 10.88 0.17 3.10
C LEU A 67 11.38 -0.08 1.68
N ALA A 68 11.88 -1.29 1.38
CA ALA A 68 12.27 -1.68 0.03
C ALA A 68 11.07 -1.59 -0.93
N MET A 69 9.91 -2.10 -0.52
CA MET A 69 8.66 -2.01 -1.27
C MET A 69 8.20 -0.56 -1.47
N GLY A 70 8.25 0.27 -0.42
CA GLY A 70 7.85 1.68 -0.51
C GLY A 70 8.76 2.50 -1.45
N VAL A 71 10.07 2.27 -1.41
CA VAL A 71 11.02 2.88 -2.35
C VAL A 71 10.74 2.39 -3.78
N SER A 72 10.55 1.08 -3.95
CA SER A 72 10.24 0.48 -5.24
C SER A 72 8.93 1.02 -5.84
N GLY A 73 7.86 1.07 -5.06
CA GLY A 73 6.57 1.63 -5.45
C GLY A 73 6.68 3.12 -5.79
N PHE A 74 7.31 3.92 -4.92
CA PHE A 74 7.50 5.35 -5.18
C PHE A 74 8.18 5.61 -6.53
N PHE A 75 9.35 5.05 -6.76
CA PHE A 75 10.09 5.29 -8.00
C PHE A 75 9.44 4.60 -9.20
N GLY A 76 8.84 3.42 -9.01
CA GLY A 76 8.11 2.69 -10.05
C GLY A 76 6.91 3.47 -10.57
N ALA A 77 6.03 3.92 -9.66
CA ALA A 77 4.89 4.75 -10.00
C ALA A 77 5.31 6.12 -10.55
N LEU A 78 6.38 6.74 -10.01
CA LEU A 78 6.91 7.99 -10.54
C LEU A 78 7.33 7.85 -12.01
N MET A 79 8.11 6.83 -12.35
CA MET A 79 8.60 6.61 -13.71
C MET A 79 7.46 6.25 -14.66
N ALA A 80 6.57 5.34 -14.26
CA ALA A 80 5.45 4.89 -15.07
C ALA A 80 4.45 6.02 -15.34
N GLU A 81 4.01 6.74 -14.29
CA GLU A 81 3.07 7.85 -14.46
C GLU A 81 3.72 9.01 -15.22
N LYS A 82 5.02 9.29 -15.01
CA LYS A 82 5.70 10.34 -15.78
C LYS A 82 5.68 10.03 -17.28
N ALA A 83 6.00 8.79 -17.67
CA ALA A 83 5.98 8.38 -19.07
C ALA A 83 4.58 8.52 -19.69
N GLU A 84 3.54 8.05 -18.99
CA GLU A 84 2.15 8.17 -19.43
C GLU A 84 1.69 9.63 -19.57
N ARG A 85 2.03 10.49 -18.59
CA ARG A 85 1.66 11.91 -18.64
C ARG A 85 2.40 12.70 -19.70
N GLU A 86 3.68 12.42 -19.92
CA GLU A 86 4.44 13.06 -20.99
C GLU A 86 3.92 12.66 -22.36
N ARG A 87 3.61 11.37 -22.57
CA ARG A 87 2.96 10.91 -23.80
C ARG A 87 1.62 11.62 -24.02
N HIS A 88 0.76 11.65 -23.01
CA HIS A 88 -0.54 12.28 -23.12
C HIS A 88 -0.45 13.80 -23.39
N LEU A 89 0.55 14.50 -22.83
CA LEU A 89 0.80 15.91 -23.12
C LEU A 89 1.19 16.13 -24.58
N LYS A 90 2.07 15.29 -25.15
CA LYS A 90 2.46 15.36 -26.57
C LYS A 90 1.28 15.12 -27.51
N GLU A 91 0.46 14.12 -27.22
CA GLU A 91 -0.78 13.84 -27.99
C GLU A 91 -1.72 15.05 -27.97
N MET A 92 -1.84 15.76 -26.83
CA MET A 92 -2.62 17.00 -26.74
C MET A 92 -1.98 18.17 -27.50
N GLU A 93 -0.65 18.29 -27.49
CA GLU A 93 0.08 19.32 -28.24
C GLU A 93 -0.16 19.19 -29.74
N GLU A 94 -0.04 17.97 -30.27
CA GLU A 94 -0.31 17.66 -31.67
C GLU A 94 -1.77 17.97 -32.06
N ALA A 95 -2.73 17.48 -31.26
CA ALA A 95 -4.16 17.69 -31.52
C ALA A 95 -4.58 19.17 -31.43
N THR A 96 -3.89 19.98 -30.61
CA THR A 96 -4.23 21.40 -30.38
C THR A 96 -3.30 22.36 -31.13
N LYS A 97 -2.41 21.87 -32.02
CA LYS A 97 -1.39 22.67 -32.71
C LYS A 97 -0.58 23.55 -31.74
N ASN A 98 -0.05 22.93 -30.68
CA ASN A 98 0.75 23.56 -29.61
C ASN A 98 0.01 24.63 -28.79
N ARG A 99 -1.33 24.60 -28.72
CA ARG A 99 -2.14 25.51 -27.89
C ARG A 99 -2.68 24.85 -26.61
N VAL A 100 -1.89 24.00 -25.96
CA VAL A 100 -2.27 23.35 -24.70
C VAL A 100 -2.20 24.34 -23.54
N ASN A 101 -3.24 24.39 -22.70
CA ASN A 101 -3.26 25.29 -21.56
C ASN A 101 -2.16 24.91 -20.54
N PRO A 102 -1.34 25.86 -20.05
CA PRO A 102 -0.29 25.62 -19.05
C PRO A 102 -0.72 24.87 -17.79
N ILE A 103 -2.01 24.88 -17.46
CA ILE A 103 -2.56 24.14 -16.33
C ILE A 103 -2.37 22.62 -16.47
N HIS A 104 -2.40 22.07 -17.68
CA HIS A 104 -2.23 20.63 -17.91
C HIS A 104 -0.83 20.16 -17.53
N TYR A 105 0.21 20.91 -17.90
CA TYR A 105 1.59 20.60 -17.51
C TYR A 105 1.79 20.64 -15.99
N ARG A 106 1.23 21.67 -15.33
CA ARG A 106 1.32 21.78 -13.86
C ARG A 106 0.56 20.65 -13.17
N ALA A 107 -0.62 20.30 -13.66
CA ALA A 107 -1.42 19.21 -13.13
C ALA A 107 -0.71 17.86 -13.32
N ALA A 108 -0.15 17.60 -14.50
CA ALA A 108 0.61 16.38 -14.80
C ALA A 108 1.79 16.20 -13.83
N ARG A 109 2.66 17.21 -13.69
CA ARG A 109 3.83 17.14 -12.78
C ARG A 109 3.42 16.91 -11.33
N PHE A 110 2.37 17.60 -10.87
CA PHE A 110 1.87 17.44 -9.50
C PHE A 110 1.35 16.01 -9.26
N VAL A 111 0.56 15.50 -10.20
CA VAL A 111 -0.11 14.21 -10.06
C VAL A 111 0.85 13.04 -10.06
N VAL A 112 1.88 13.09 -10.90
CA VAL A 112 2.95 12.07 -10.90
C VAL A 112 3.57 11.94 -9.50
N MET A 113 3.95 13.05 -8.89
CA MET A 113 4.52 13.06 -7.54
C MET A 113 3.49 12.62 -6.49
N TYR A 114 2.25 13.09 -6.59
CA TYR A 114 1.18 12.73 -5.64
C TYR A 114 0.87 11.23 -5.65
N VAL A 115 0.77 10.64 -6.84
CA VAL A 115 0.52 9.20 -7.01
C VAL A 115 1.70 8.39 -6.49
N ALA A 116 2.93 8.77 -6.85
CA ALA A 116 4.14 8.11 -6.36
C ALA A 116 4.24 8.10 -4.83
N LEU A 117 3.90 9.22 -4.17
CA LEU A 117 3.87 9.30 -2.71
C LEU A 117 2.82 8.37 -2.10
N ILE A 118 1.61 8.33 -2.65
CA ILE A 118 0.57 7.42 -2.17
C ILE A 118 1.01 5.98 -2.32
N ASP A 119 1.58 5.65 -3.47
CA ASP A 119 2.06 4.32 -3.78
C ASP A 119 3.15 3.88 -2.79
N GLY A 120 4.20 4.67 -2.63
CA GLY A 120 5.32 4.34 -1.73
C GLY A 120 5.01 4.38 -0.24
N LEU A 121 4.05 5.21 0.21
CA LEU A 121 3.69 5.29 1.63
C LEU A 121 2.69 4.21 2.05
N SER A 122 1.88 3.71 1.12
CA SER A 122 0.81 2.77 1.46
C SER A 122 1.29 1.45 2.11
N PRO A 123 2.39 0.80 1.67
CA PRO A 123 2.87 -0.43 2.30
C PRO A 123 3.33 -0.18 3.73
N ALA A 124 4.03 0.93 3.97
CA ALA A 124 4.54 1.29 5.29
C ALA A 124 3.40 1.51 6.30
N LEU A 125 2.30 2.13 5.87
CA LEU A 125 1.12 2.33 6.72
C LEU A 125 0.49 1.00 7.14
N THR A 126 0.28 0.10 6.20
CA THR A 126 -0.32 -1.21 6.48
C THR A 126 0.59 -2.11 7.28
N ALA A 127 1.90 -2.08 7.00
CA ALA A 127 2.90 -2.83 7.74
C ALA A 127 3.03 -2.35 9.19
N SER A 128 2.96 -1.04 9.43
CA SER A 128 3.02 -0.47 10.78
C SER A 128 1.90 -0.99 11.68
N ILE A 129 0.70 -1.23 11.12
CA ILE A 129 -0.41 -1.85 11.87
C ILE A 129 -0.01 -3.26 12.31
N ALA A 130 0.48 -4.09 11.39
CA ALA A 130 0.87 -5.46 11.67
C ALA A 130 2.11 -5.58 12.57
N LEU A 131 3.08 -4.67 12.46
CA LEU A 131 4.31 -4.66 13.26
C LEU A 131 4.15 -4.03 14.65
N SER A 132 3.08 -3.26 14.88
CA SER A 132 2.83 -2.60 16.17
C SER A 132 2.92 -3.51 17.39
N PRO A 133 2.45 -4.78 17.38
CA PRO A 133 2.58 -5.66 18.56
C PRO A 133 4.04 -6.05 18.83
N PHE A 134 4.87 -6.15 17.80
CA PHE A 134 6.29 -6.46 17.97
C PHE A 134 7.08 -5.28 18.55
N ILE A 135 6.65 -4.05 18.27
CA ILE A 135 7.19 -2.87 18.94
C ILE A 135 6.90 -2.96 20.45
N LEU A 136 5.65 -3.31 20.83
CA LEU A 136 5.27 -3.50 22.23
C LEU A 136 6.03 -4.67 22.89
N ALA A 137 6.30 -5.74 22.15
CA ALA A 137 7.09 -6.86 22.65
C ALA A 137 8.57 -6.48 22.87
N SER A 138 9.17 -5.66 21.99
CA SER A 138 10.55 -5.21 22.13
C SER A 138 10.76 -4.32 23.37
N ILE A 139 9.75 -3.51 23.73
CA ILE A 139 9.74 -2.75 25.00
C ILE A 139 9.20 -3.55 26.19
N LYS A 140 9.02 -4.87 26.06
CA LYS A 140 8.63 -5.82 27.11
C LYS A 140 7.24 -5.57 27.73
N ILE A 141 6.32 -4.90 27.02
CA ILE A 141 4.93 -4.72 27.48
C ILE A 141 4.12 -6.00 27.29
N ILE A 142 4.37 -6.74 26.20
CA ILE A 142 3.69 -8.01 25.90
C ILE A 142 4.71 -9.12 25.61
N THR A 143 4.29 -10.36 25.73
CA THR A 143 5.10 -11.52 25.33
C THR A 143 5.17 -11.64 23.81
N VAL A 144 6.25 -12.24 23.31
CA VAL A 144 6.46 -12.46 21.87
C VAL A 144 5.36 -13.34 21.26
N SER A 145 4.88 -14.36 21.99
CA SER A 145 3.75 -15.20 21.56
C SER A 145 2.45 -14.40 21.38
N ASN A 146 2.16 -13.49 22.31
CA ASN A 146 1.01 -12.60 22.18
C ASN A 146 1.18 -11.64 21.01
N ALA A 147 2.39 -11.13 20.78
CA ALA A 147 2.70 -10.25 19.65
C ALA A 147 2.42 -10.92 18.31
N TYR A 148 2.84 -12.18 18.14
CA TYR A 148 2.52 -12.98 16.96
C TYR A 148 1.01 -13.09 16.73
N THR A 149 0.26 -13.52 17.75
CA THR A 149 -1.19 -13.73 17.65
C THR A 149 -1.93 -12.44 17.29
N ILE A 150 -1.60 -11.34 17.97
CA ILE A 150 -2.22 -10.02 17.73
C ILE A 150 -1.82 -9.52 16.33
N SER A 151 -0.57 -9.69 15.92
CA SER A 151 -0.07 -9.24 14.61
C SER A 151 -0.76 -9.96 13.45
N LEU A 152 -0.93 -11.28 13.52
CA LEU A 152 -1.66 -12.03 12.50
C LEU A 152 -3.13 -11.61 12.43
N ALA A 153 -3.78 -11.40 13.58
CA ALA A 153 -5.16 -10.94 13.64
C ALA A 153 -5.32 -9.53 13.04
N LEU A 154 -4.41 -8.60 13.37
CA LEU A 154 -4.38 -7.25 12.80
C LEU A 154 -4.11 -7.26 11.30
N SER A 155 -3.24 -8.16 10.83
CA SER A 155 -2.98 -8.33 9.39
C SER A 155 -4.23 -8.79 8.66
N MET A 156 -4.91 -9.83 9.16
CA MET A 156 -6.17 -10.30 8.60
C MET A 156 -7.27 -9.23 8.62
N ALA A 157 -7.38 -8.49 9.71
CA ALA A 157 -8.32 -7.37 9.80
C ALA A 157 -7.99 -6.27 8.78
N THR A 158 -6.71 -5.95 8.58
CA THR A 158 -6.26 -4.96 7.60
C THR A 158 -6.60 -5.39 6.18
N LEU A 159 -6.33 -6.65 5.81
CA LEU A 159 -6.69 -7.22 4.51
C LEU A 159 -8.20 -7.21 4.28
N PHE A 160 -8.98 -7.59 5.29
CA PHE A 160 -10.43 -7.57 5.25
C PHE A 160 -10.98 -6.15 5.02
N LEU A 161 -10.46 -5.15 5.75
CA LEU A 161 -10.86 -3.75 5.60
C LEU A 161 -10.47 -3.17 4.24
N LEU A 162 -9.29 -3.51 3.72
CA LEU A 162 -8.88 -3.17 2.35
C LEU A 162 -9.81 -3.80 1.31
N GLY A 163 -10.23 -5.05 1.52
CA GLY A 163 -11.23 -5.72 0.70
C GLY A 163 -12.58 -5.00 0.73
N ILE A 164 -13.12 -4.68 1.90
CA ILE A 164 -14.36 -3.90 2.03
C ILE A 164 -14.24 -2.56 1.29
N TYR A 165 -13.10 -1.88 1.44
CA TYR A 165 -12.85 -0.62 0.75
C TYR A 165 -12.87 -0.79 -0.77
N LEU A 166 -12.25 -1.85 -1.29
CA LEU A 166 -12.26 -2.14 -2.72
C LEU A 166 -13.67 -2.48 -3.24
N GLY A 167 -14.44 -3.28 -2.50
CA GLY A 167 -15.82 -3.58 -2.86
C GLY A 167 -16.72 -2.35 -2.88
N LYS A 168 -16.52 -1.40 -1.93
CA LYS A 168 -17.19 -0.10 -1.96
C LYS A 168 -16.83 0.72 -3.20
N ILE A 169 -15.56 0.71 -3.63
CA ILE A 169 -15.14 1.38 -4.88
C ILE A 169 -15.80 0.73 -6.09
N ALA A 170 -15.89 -0.61 -6.09
CA ALA A 170 -16.53 -1.38 -7.15
C ALA A 170 -18.07 -1.20 -7.21
N LYS A 171 -18.68 -0.56 -6.19
CA LYS A 171 -20.14 -0.49 -5.99
C LYS A 171 -20.79 -1.88 -5.85
N GLU A 172 -20.02 -2.82 -5.31
CA GLU A 172 -20.42 -4.20 -5.07
C GLU A 172 -20.52 -4.46 -3.56
N ASN A 173 -20.88 -5.69 -3.17
CA ASN A 173 -20.92 -6.08 -1.76
C ASN A 173 -19.51 -6.13 -1.16
N GLY A 174 -19.16 -5.14 -0.34
CA GLY A 174 -17.85 -5.03 0.33
C GLY A 174 -17.49 -6.24 1.19
N TRP A 175 -18.48 -6.92 1.78
CA TRP A 175 -18.21 -8.13 2.57
C TRP A 175 -17.61 -9.25 1.72
N ILE A 176 -18.08 -9.42 0.47
CA ILE A 176 -17.55 -10.44 -0.45
C ILE A 176 -16.07 -10.18 -0.74
N TYR A 177 -15.73 -8.93 -1.03
CA TYR A 177 -14.34 -8.54 -1.27
C TYR A 177 -13.47 -8.69 -0.01
N GLY A 178 -13.99 -8.34 1.17
CA GLY A 178 -13.30 -8.57 2.44
C GLY A 178 -12.97 -10.04 2.66
N VAL A 179 -13.97 -10.92 2.51
CA VAL A 179 -13.79 -12.37 2.66
C VAL A 179 -12.82 -12.91 1.61
N ALA A 180 -12.90 -12.44 0.36
CA ALA A 180 -11.96 -12.82 -0.68
C ALA A 180 -10.51 -12.49 -0.29
N MET A 181 -10.26 -11.32 0.31
CA MET A 181 -8.91 -10.93 0.76
C MET A 181 -8.42 -11.79 1.93
N ILE A 182 -9.30 -12.17 2.86
CA ILE A 182 -8.96 -13.16 3.91
C ILE A 182 -8.59 -14.51 3.28
N ALA A 183 -9.34 -14.95 2.26
CA ALA A 183 -9.06 -16.21 1.58
C ALA A 183 -7.69 -16.20 0.88
N VAL A 184 -7.27 -15.06 0.31
CA VAL A 184 -5.90 -14.90 -0.23
C VAL A 184 -4.87 -15.00 0.89
N GLY A 185 -5.10 -14.36 2.04
CA GLY A 185 -4.25 -14.52 3.23
C GLY A 185 -4.12 -15.96 3.70
N ALA A 186 -5.24 -16.69 3.76
CA ALA A 186 -5.26 -18.10 4.12
C ALA A 186 -4.52 -18.97 3.09
N LEU A 187 -4.66 -18.67 1.79
CA LEU A 187 -3.90 -19.34 0.73
C LEU A 187 -2.39 -19.10 0.90
N THR A 188 -1.97 -17.87 1.18
CA THR A 188 -0.56 -17.58 1.47
C THR A 188 -0.05 -18.33 2.69
N ALA A 189 -0.85 -18.40 3.76
CA ALA A 189 -0.50 -19.18 4.94
C ALA A 189 -0.31 -20.66 4.62
N LEU A 190 -1.23 -21.24 3.83
CA LEU A 190 -1.13 -22.61 3.36
C LEU A 190 0.14 -22.83 2.54
N THR A 191 0.46 -21.93 1.61
CA THR A 191 1.68 -22.02 0.79
C THR A 191 2.94 -21.98 1.65
N ILE A 192 3.01 -21.07 2.64
CA ILE A 192 4.16 -21.00 3.57
C ILE A 192 4.30 -22.30 4.36
N PHE A 193 3.19 -22.87 4.84
CA PHE A 193 3.19 -24.16 5.54
C PHE A 193 3.65 -25.32 4.64
N LEU A 194 3.22 -25.37 3.38
CA LEU A 194 3.67 -26.37 2.42
C LEU A 194 5.17 -26.23 2.11
N ILE A 195 5.68 -24.99 1.98
CA ILE A 195 7.10 -24.71 1.80
C ILE A 195 7.90 -25.23 3.01
N GLN A 196 7.44 -24.95 4.23
CA GLN A 196 8.07 -25.47 5.45
C GLN A 196 8.17 -27.01 5.40
N ARG A 197 7.04 -27.67 5.11
CA ARG A 197 6.98 -29.14 5.02
C ARG A 197 7.96 -29.71 4.01
N PHE A 198 8.12 -29.05 2.86
CA PHE A 198 9.05 -29.45 1.81
C PHE A 198 10.53 -29.24 2.20
N LEU A 199 10.84 -28.16 2.91
CA LEU A 199 12.18 -27.86 3.39
C LEU A 199 12.65 -28.77 4.54
N GLY A 200 11.77 -29.61 5.09
CA GLY A 200 12.10 -30.55 6.15
C GLY A 200 12.39 -29.89 7.51
N ALA A 201 11.89 -28.67 7.71
CA ALA A 201 12.01 -27.90 8.95
C ALA A 201 10.78 -28.03 9.86
#